data_AF-A0A845Y6K2-F1
#
_entry.id   AF-A0A845Y6K2-F1
#
_cell.length_a   1.000
_cell.length_b   1.000
_cell.length_c   1.000
_cell.angle_alpha   90.00
_cell.angle_beta   90.00
_cell.angle_gamma   90.00
#
_symmetry.space_group_name_H-M   'P 1'
#
loop_
_entity.id
_entity.type
_entity.pdbx_description
1 polymer ?
#
loop_
_entity_poly.entity_id
_entity_poly.type
_entity_poly.pdbx_seq_one_letter_code
_entity_poly.pdbx_strand_id
1 'polypeptide(L)' 'MATIQKQNTLILRMGKFKKDDIDDLRYGEGKIFKRIEYILEELQDAGQISENYQPIIVITKRKNEKDF' A
#
# COMPACT_ATOMS: atom_id res chain seq x y z
N MET A 1 8.45 31.00 -1.79
CA MET A 1 8.48 30.32 -0.48
C MET A 1 8.07 28.87 -0.72
N ALA A 2 8.98 27.92 -0.53
CA ALA A 2 8.66 26.50 -0.69
C ALA A 2 7.95 26.03 0.58
N THR A 3 6.65 25.85 0.49
CA THR A 3 5.85 25.25 1.56
C THR A 3 6.34 23.82 1.72
N ILE A 4 7.01 23.50 2.83
CA ILE A 4 7.40 22.12 3.16
C ILE A 4 6.10 21.39 3.48
N GLN A 5 5.46 20.86 2.43
CA GLN A 5 4.29 20.01 2.56
C GLN A 5 4.77 18.74 3.24
N LYS A 6 4.44 18.61 4.53
CA LYS A 6 4.75 17.43 5.34
C LYS A 6 4.22 16.22 4.57
N GLN A 7 5.10 15.39 4.02
CA GLN A 7 4.70 14.20 3.27
C GLN A 7 3.89 13.33 4.22
N ASN A 8 2.58 13.24 3.99
CA ASN A 8 1.67 12.39 4.74
C ASN A 8 1.91 10.94 4.29
N THR A 9 3.01 10.33 4.73
CA THR A 9 3.33 8.94 4.41
C THR A 9 2.31 8.03 5.08
N LEU A 10 1.47 7.37 4.27
CA LEU A 10 0.56 6.34 4.74
C LEU A 10 1.31 5.00 4.85
N ILE A 11 1.39 4.46 6.07
CA ILE A 11 1.92 3.11 6.29
C ILE A 11 0.75 2.15 6.49
N LEU A 12 0.42 1.41 5.45
CA LEU A 12 -0.63 0.39 5.49
C LEU A 12 -0.02 -0.95 5.94
N ARG A 13 -0.27 -1.33 7.18
CA ARG A 13 0.04 -2.69 7.65
C ARG A 13 -1.06 -3.63 7.19
N MET A 14 -0.73 -4.45 6.20
CA MET A 14 -1.63 -5.50 5.73
C MET A 14 -1.23 -6.88 6.29
N GLY A 15 -2.18 -7.81 6.28
CA GLY A 15 -2.06 -9.13 6.91
C GLY A 15 -1.11 -10.09 6.18
N LYS A 16 -1.25 -11.39 6.47
CA LYS A 16 -0.53 -12.45 5.75
C LYS A 16 -1.21 -12.70 4.40
N PHE A 17 -0.42 -12.72 3.33
CA PHE A 17 -0.89 -13.02 1.98
C PHE A 17 -0.12 -14.21 1.41
N LYS A 18 -0.76 -14.91 0.47
CA LYS A 18 -0.09 -15.97 -0.29
C LYS A 18 0.84 -15.32 -1.32
N LYS A 19 1.78 -16.12 -1.84
CA LYS A 19 2.70 -15.67 -2.89
C LYS A 19 1.94 -15.17 -4.11
N ASP A 20 0.94 -15.94 -4.55
CA ASP A 20 0.13 -15.60 -5.73
C ASP A 20 -0.60 -14.27 -5.55
N ASP A 21 -1.14 -14.00 -4.35
CA ASP A 21 -1.78 -12.71 -4.05
C ASP A 21 -0.80 -11.52 -4.15
N ILE A 22 0.48 -11.73 -3.85
CA ILE A 22 1.54 -10.72 -3.99
C ILE A 22 1.93 -10.54 -5.46
N ASP A 23 1.97 -11.63 -6.23
CA ASP A 23 2.24 -11.57 -7.67
C ASP A 23 1.10 -10.82 -8.39
N ASP A 24 -0.17 -11.09 -8.08
CA ASP A 24 -1.33 -10.34 -8.61
C ASP A 24 -1.20 -8.83 -8.34
N LEU A 25 -0.81 -8.46 -7.11
CA LEU A 25 -0.60 -7.07 -6.74
C LEU A 25 0.48 -6.38 -7.58
N ARG A 26 1.54 -7.10 -8.01
CA ARG A 26 2.58 -6.54 -8.89
C ARG A 26 2.06 -6.23 -10.29
N TYR A 27 1.03 -6.95 -10.73
CA TYR A 27 0.36 -6.69 -12.01
C TYR A 27 -0.75 -5.62 -11.89
N GLY A 28 -0.97 -5.05 -10.70
CA GLY A 28 -2.06 -4.10 -10.47
C GLY A 28 -3.42 -4.78 -10.36
N GLU A 29 -3.44 -6.08 -10.02
CA GLU A 29 -4.65 -6.89 -9.98
C GLU A 29 -4.84 -7.57 -8.61
N GLY A 30 -5.94 -8.32 -8.51
CA GLY A 30 -6.20 -9.15 -7.35
C GLY A 30 -6.80 -8.43 -6.14
N LYS A 31 -7.09 -9.21 -5.11
CA LYS A 31 -7.83 -8.76 -3.92
C LYS A 31 -7.06 -7.74 -3.08
N ILE A 32 -5.72 -7.79 -3.11
CA ILE A 32 -4.89 -6.85 -2.35
C ILE A 32 -4.93 -5.48 -3.00
N PHE A 33 -4.78 -5.41 -4.32
CA PHE A 33 -4.86 -4.16 -5.06
C PHE A 33 -6.20 -3.46 -4.83
N LYS A 34 -7.32 -4.17 -5.05
CA LYS A 34 -8.67 -3.64 -4.80
C LYS A 34 -8.88 -3.14 -3.38
N ARG A 35 -8.27 -3.82 -2.40
CA ARG A 35 -8.35 -3.39 -1.00
C ARG A 35 -7.55 -2.12 -0.74
N ILE A 36 -6.37 -1.97 -1.36
CA ILE A 36 -5.57 -0.74 -1.28
C ILE A 36 -6.34 0.41 -1.93
N GLU A 37 -6.88 0.21 -3.12
CA GLU A 37 -7.70 1.18 -3.85
C GLU A 37 -8.86 1.69 -2.99
N TYR A 38 -9.66 0.77 -2.42
CA TYR A 38 -10.76 1.13 -1.53
C TYR A 38 -10.33 1.95 -0.31
N ILE A 39 -9.23 1.56 0.36
CA ILE A 39 -8.72 2.32 1.52
C ILE A 39 -8.27 3.71 1.09
N LEU A 40 -7.65 3.84 -0.08
CA LEU A 40 -7.20 5.13 -0.58
C LEU A 40 -8.38 6.03 -0.97
N GLU A 41 -9.43 5.49 -1.58
CA GLU A 41 -10.69 6.21 -1.83
C GLU A 41 -11.32 6.70 -0.52
N GLU A 42 -11.44 5.84 0.50
CA GLU A 42 -11.99 6.25 1.79
C GLU A 42 -11.18 7.38 2.45
N LEU A 43 -9.85 7.32 2.34
CA LEU A 43 -8.96 8.35 2.87
C LEU A 43 -9.07 9.66 2.09
N GLN A 44 -9.33 9.58 0.78
CA GLN A 44 -9.55 10.74 -0.07
C GLN A 44 -10.91 11.39 0.26
N ASP A 45 -11.96 10.61 0.37
CA ASP A 45 -13.31 11.06 0.74
C ASP A 45 -13.34 11.69 2.13
N ALA A 46 -12.54 11.16 3.06
CA ALA A 46 -12.36 11.73 4.40
C ALA A 46 -11.48 13.01 4.42
N GLY A 47 -10.93 13.42 3.28
CA GLY A 47 -10.04 14.58 3.15
C GLY A 47 -8.68 14.41 3.84
N GLN A 48 -8.26 13.17 4.11
CA GLN A 48 -7.01 12.86 4.81
C GLN A 48 -5.81 12.80 3.87
N ILE A 49 -6.05 12.59 2.57
CA ILE A 49 -5.03 12.66 1.51
C ILE A 49 -5.42 13.65 0.42
N SER A 50 -4.43 14.35 -0.14
CA SER A 50 -4.66 15.23 -1.29
C SER A 50 -4.82 14.43 -2.57
N GLU A 51 -5.52 14.94 -3.58
CA GLU A 51 -5.70 14.29 -4.89
C GLU A 51 -4.38 13.84 -5.56
N ASN A 52 -3.26 14.51 -5.29
CA ASN A 52 -1.94 14.18 -5.85
C ASN A 52 -1.00 13.51 -4.85
N TYR A 53 -1.43 12.38 -4.25
CA TYR A 53 -0.58 11.61 -3.34
C TYR A 53 0.23 10.52 -4.08
N GLN A 54 1.43 10.22 -3.58
CA GLN A 54 2.24 9.09 -4.06
C GLN A 54 2.23 7.98 -3.00
N PRO A 55 1.53 6.85 -3.22
CA PRO A 55 1.52 5.75 -2.28
C PRO A 55 2.84 4.96 -2.33
N ILE A 56 3.40 4.63 -1.16
CA ILE A 56 4.52 3.70 -1.03
C ILE A 56 4.01 2.43 -0.36
N ILE A 57 4.04 1.30 -1.08
CA ILE A 57 3.58 0.01 -0.58
C ILE A 57 4.80 -0.85 -0.23
N VAL A 58 4.94 -1.21 1.04
CA VAL A 58 6.03 -2.09 1.52
C VAL A 58 5.47 -3.47 1.82
N ILE A 59 5.85 -4.46 1.01
CA ILE A 59 5.48 -5.86 1.22
C ILE A 59 6.66 -6.59 1.87
N THR A 60 6.43 -7.20 3.02
CA THR A 60 7.44 -7.99 3.72
C THR A 60 7.09 -9.47 3.66
N LYS A 61 8.09 -10.31 3.40
CA LYS A 61 7.98 -11.77 3.51
C LYS A 61 8.74 -12.21 4.75
N ARG A 62 8.13 -13.05 5.60
CA ARG A 62 8.91 -13.74 6.64
C ARG A 62 9.92 -14.66 5.95
N LYS A 63 11.19 -14.49 6.27
CA LYS A 63 12.26 -15.41 5.86
C LYS A 63 11.96 -16.78 6.48
N ASN A 64 11.95 -17.84 5.68
CA ASN A 64 11.81 -19.19 6.20
C ASN A 64 13.20 -19.70 6.60
N GLU A 65 13.27 -20.49 7.68
CA GLU A 65 14.53 -21.07 8.20
C GLU A 65 15.28 -21.93 7.16
N LYS A 66 14.55 -22.45 6.17
CA LYS A 66 15.06 -23.30 5.07
C LYS A 66 15.67 -22.53 3.88
N ASP A 67 15.68 -21.19 3.92
CA ASP A 67 16.29 -20.34 2.88
C ASP A 67 17.80 -20.04 3.20
N PHE A 68 18.49 -20.95 3.91
CA PHE A 68 19.92 -20.93 4.24
C PHE A 68 20.65 -22.10 3.56
#